data_AF-A0A7C1DYK0-F1
#
_entry.id   AF-A0A7C1DYK0-F1
#
_cell.length_a   1.000
_cell.length_b   1.000
_cell.length_c   1.000
_cell.angle_alpha   90.00
_cell.angle_beta   90.00
_cell.angle_gamma   90.00
#
_symmetry.space_group_name_H-M   'P 1'
#
loop_
_entity.id
_entity.type
_entity.pdbx_description
1 polymer ?
#
loop_
_entity_poly.entity_id
_entity_poly.type
_entity_poly.pdbx_seq_one_letter_code
_entity_poly.pdbx_strand_id
1 'polypeptide(L)'
;EWKAEWTTEIEKKNMSIHDIVTLASIVEREVVVDKERPIVAGVFYNRLKDDWNLQSCATVQFILGKQKDRLTFDDLEIKNPYNTYVNQGLPPGPIGNPGRKSLEAAVYPAEHDYYFFVTKKDNSGEHYFSRTFAEHQKYNAKSRGNW
;
A
#
# COMPACT_ATOMS: atom_id res chain seq x y z
N GLU A 1 3.61 -14.25 16.82
CA GLU A 1 2.61 -14.03 17.87
C GLU A 1 2.02 -12.63 17.74
N TRP A 2 0.68 -12.51 17.84
CA TRP A 2 -0.05 -11.25 17.92
C TRP A 2 0.20 -10.62 19.30
N LYS A 3 0.39 -9.31 19.38
CA LYS A 3 0.63 -8.64 20.65
C LYS A 3 -0.65 -8.02 21.20
N ALA A 4 -0.91 -8.15 22.51
CA ALA A 4 -2.15 -7.64 23.11
C ALA A 4 -2.28 -6.13 22.98
N GLU A 5 -1.16 -5.40 23.07
CA GLU A 5 -1.11 -3.95 22.91
C GLU A 5 -1.53 -3.49 21.51
N TRP A 6 -1.42 -4.34 20.48
CA TRP A 6 -1.86 -3.99 19.14
C TRP A 6 -3.37 -3.75 19.10
N THR A 7 -4.16 -4.56 19.81
CA THR A 7 -5.61 -4.39 19.87
C THR A 7 -5.98 -3.00 20.40
N THR A 8 -5.34 -2.56 21.48
CA THR A 8 -5.57 -1.22 22.05
C THR A 8 -5.22 -0.09 21.06
N GLU A 9 -4.14 -0.24 20.30
CA GLU A 9 -3.71 0.78 19.33
C GLU A 9 -4.61 0.82 18.10
N ILE A 10 -5.13 -0.33 17.68
CA ILE A 10 -6.10 -0.45 16.57
C ILE A 10 -7.41 0.25 16.94
N GLU A 11 -7.91 0.03 18.16
CA GLU A 11 -9.12 0.69 18.67
C GLU A 11 -8.97 2.22 18.70
N LYS A 12 -7.81 2.74 19.11
CA LYS A 12 -7.54 4.20 19.09
C LYS A 12 -7.62 4.81 17.69
N LYS A 13 -7.39 4.03 16.65
CA LYS A 13 -7.47 4.45 15.24
C LYS A 13 -8.85 4.28 14.63
N ASN A 14 -9.85 3.83 15.41
CA ASN A 14 -11.19 3.47 14.92
C ASN A 14 -11.17 2.44 13.77
N MET A 15 -10.20 1.53 13.80
CA MET A 15 -10.11 0.43 12.84
C MET A 15 -10.47 -0.89 13.53
N SER A 16 -10.95 -1.86 12.75
CA SER A 16 -11.09 -3.23 13.22
C SER A 16 -9.80 -4.02 12.99
N ILE A 17 -9.67 -5.18 13.65
CA ILE A 17 -8.59 -6.14 13.34
C ILE A 17 -8.63 -6.54 11.87
N HIS A 18 -9.83 -6.71 11.30
CA HIS A 18 -10.01 -7.05 9.88
C HIS A 18 -9.43 -5.97 8.96
N ASP A 19 -9.65 -4.70 9.28
CA ASP A 19 -9.10 -3.57 8.50
C ASP A 19 -7.57 -3.55 8.55
N ILE A 20 -6.99 -3.84 9.73
CA ILE A 20 -5.55 -3.84 9.93
C ILE A 20 -4.88 -5.01 9.22
N VAL A 21 -5.47 -6.21 9.28
CA VAL A 21 -4.98 -7.36 8.53
C VAL A 21 -5.11 -7.11 7.02
N THR A 22 -6.19 -6.45 6.60
CA THR A 22 -6.40 -6.06 5.20
C THR A 22 -5.32 -5.10 4.73
N LEU A 23 -5.09 -4.01 5.46
CA LEU A 23 -4.04 -3.03 5.16
C LEU A 23 -2.65 -3.68 5.18
N ALA A 24 -2.35 -4.51 6.19
CA ALA A 24 -1.08 -5.22 6.29
C ALA A 24 -0.85 -6.15 5.09
N SER A 25 -1.89 -6.81 4.58
CA SER A 25 -1.77 -7.68 3.40
C SER A 25 -1.44 -6.90 2.11
N ILE A 26 -1.92 -5.65 2.02
CA ILE A 26 -1.57 -4.74 0.93
C ILE A 26 -0.10 -4.30 1.06
N VAL A 27 0.30 -3.87 2.26
CA VAL A 27 1.69 -3.47 2.55
C VAL A 27 2.68 -4.62 2.28
N GLU A 28 2.35 -5.85 2.68
CA GLU A 28 3.18 -7.04 2.44
C GLU A 28 3.46 -7.26 0.95
N ARG A 29 2.47 -6.97 0.09
CA ARG A 29 2.55 -7.21 -1.34
C ARG A 29 3.22 -6.06 -2.11
N GLU A 30 3.20 -4.85 -1.57
CA GLU A 30 3.84 -3.66 -2.16
C GLU A 30 5.31 -3.54 -1.78
N VAL A 31 5.71 -4.00 -0.59
CA VAL A 31 7.02 -3.65 -0.01
C VAL A 31 7.88 -4.86 0.29
N VAL A 32 9.03 -4.93 -0.39
CA VAL A 32 10.07 -5.93 -0.09
C VAL A 32 11.04 -5.48 0.99
N VAL A 33 11.23 -4.17 1.18
CA VAL A 33 12.20 -3.59 2.13
C VAL A 33 11.56 -3.31 3.49
N ASP A 34 12.04 -3.97 4.54
CA ASP A 34 11.46 -3.90 5.90
C ASP A 34 11.33 -2.49 6.46
N LYS A 35 12.37 -1.66 6.29
CA LYS A 35 12.38 -0.27 6.80
C LYS A 35 11.34 0.64 6.13
N GLU A 36 10.80 0.26 4.97
CA GLU A 36 9.83 1.07 4.23
C GLU A 36 8.38 0.70 4.53
N ARG A 37 8.12 -0.46 5.15
CA ARG A 37 6.76 -0.90 5.47
C ARG A 37 5.98 0.11 6.30
N PRO A 38 6.52 0.71 7.38
CA PRO A 38 5.80 1.72 8.15
C PRO A 38 5.51 3.00 7.34
N ILE A 39 6.38 3.35 6.39
CA ILE A 39 6.21 4.51 5.51
C ILE A 39 5.08 4.25 4.51
N VAL A 40 5.07 3.09 3.86
CA VAL A 40 3.98 2.74 2.94
C VAL A 40 2.65 2.59 3.67
N ALA A 41 2.64 2.02 4.88
CA ALA A 41 1.44 2.03 5.73
C ALA A 41 0.97 3.47 5.99
N GLY A 42 1.88 4.38 6.37
CA GLY A 42 1.59 5.80 6.54
C GLY A 42 0.97 6.46 5.31
N VAL A 43 1.45 6.15 4.10
CA VAL A 43 0.85 6.65 2.84
C VAL A 43 -0.60 6.20 2.71
N PHE A 44 -0.91 4.94 3.00
CA PHE A 44 -2.28 4.45 2.94
C PHE A 44 -3.17 5.07 4.01
N TYR A 45 -2.66 5.29 5.23
CA TYR A 45 -3.40 6.03 6.25
C TYR A 45 -3.72 7.47 5.82
N ASN A 46 -2.74 8.18 5.25
CA ASN A 46 -2.96 9.53 4.70
C ASN A 46 -4.05 9.54 3.64
N ARG A 47 -4.01 8.57 2.72
CA ARG A 47 -5.03 8.41 1.68
C ARG A 47 -6.41 8.12 2.27
N LEU A 48 -6.52 7.19 3.23
CA LEU A 48 -7.79 6.86 3.89
C LEU A 48 -8.37 8.06 4.64
N LYS A 49 -7.52 8.82 5.34
CA LYS A 49 -7.92 9.98 6.12
C LYS A 49 -8.52 11.10 5.25
N ASP A 50 -8.01 11.26 4.03
CA ASP A 50 -8.41 12.33 3.11
C ASP A 50 -9.36 11.85 2.00
N ASP A 51 -9.98 10.67 2.16
CA ASP A 51 -10.93 10.06 1.21
C ASP A 51 -10.34 9.76 -0.19
N TRP A 52 -9.03 9.51 -0.27
CA TRP A 52 -8.37 9.08 -1.50
C TRP A 52 -8.46 7.57 -1.70
N ASN A 53 -8.58 7.16 -2.97
CA ASN A 53 -8.41 5.78 -3.39
C ASN A 53 -7.00 5.27 -3.02
N LEU A 54 -6.89 4.03 -2.53
CA LEU A 54 -5.57 3.47 -2.17
C LEU A 54 -4.70 3.20 -3.39
N GLN A 55 -5.28 2.98 -4.57
CA GLN A 55 -4.56 2.82 -5.85
C GLN A 55 -3.37 1.85 -5.76
N SER A 56 -3.55 0.72 -5.08
CA SER A 56 -2.50 -0.27 -4.89
C SER A 56 -2.51 -1.29 -6.02
N CYS A 57 -1.35 -1.46 -6.67
CA CYS A 57 -1.18 -2.44 -7.73
C CYS A 57 -1.32 -3.87 -7.20
N ALA A 58 -0.98 -4.11 -5.93
CA ALA A 58 -1.15 -5.40 -5.27
C ALA A 58 -2.60 -5.90 -5.30
N THR A 59 -3.58 -5.00 -5.15
CA THR A 59 -5.00 -5.36 -5.16
C THR A 59 -5.50 -5.76 -6.55
N VAL A 60 -5.00 -5.11 -7.60
CA VAL A 60 -5.28 -5.50 -9.00
C VAL A 60 -4.66 -6.85 -9.31
N GLN A 61 -3.42 -7.09 -8.87
CA GLN A 61 -2.75 -8.38 -9.07
C GLN A 61 -3.45 -9.53 -8.32
N PHE A 62 -4.05 -9.25 -7.16
CA PHE A 62 -4.91 -10.20 -6.47
C PHE A 62 -6.14 -10.58 -7.30
N ILE A 63 -6.82 -9.59 -7.90
CA ILE A 63 -7.97 -9.82 -8.79
C ILE A 63 -7.58 -10.67 -10.01
N LEU A 64 -6.41 -10.40 -10.58
CA LEU A 64 -5.90 -11.14 -11.74
C LEU A 64 -5.41 -12.55 -11.40
N GLY A 65 -5.22 -12.88 -10.11
CA GLY A 65 -4.72 -14.17 -9.65
C GLY A 65 -3.28 -14.48 -10.09
N LYS A 66 -2.54 -13.50 -10.63
CA LYS A 66 -1.16 -13.66 -11.09
C LYS A 66 -0.36 -12.37 -10.98
N GLN A 67 0.94 -12.51 -10.79
CA GLN A 67 1.85 -11.37 -10.84
C GLN A 67 2.14 -10.99 -12.30
N LYS A 68 1.94 -9.73 -12.68
CA LYS A 68 2.35 -9.18 -13.98
C LYS A 68 3.54 -8.25 -13.78
N ASP A 69 4.50 -8.29 -14.70
CA ASP A 69 5.62 -7.33 -14.69
C ASP A 69 5.15 -5.89 -14.89
N ARG A 70 4.06 -5.73 -15.65
CA ARG A 70 3.42 -4.44 -15.90
C ARG A 70 1.90 -4.59 -15.97
N LEU A 71 1.21 -3.76 -15.19
CA LEU A 71 -0.23 -3.56 -15.32
C LEU A 71 -0.52 -2.57 -16.46
N THR A 72 -1.52 -2.87 -17.27
CA THR A 72 -2.06 -2.00 -18.30
C THR A 72 -3.14 -1.09 -17.71
N PHE A 73 -3.54 -0.04 -18.45
CA PHE A 73 -4.66 0.80 -18.03
C PHE A 73 -5.96 -0.01 -17.90
N ASP A 74 -6.23 -0.92 -18.84
CA ASP A 74 -7.39 -1.81 -18.77
C ASP A 74 -7.42 -2.67 -17.50
N ASP A 75 -6.26 -3.12 -17.00
CA ASP A 75 -6.20 -3.87 -15.74
C ASP A 75 -6.64 -3.00 -14.55
N LEU A 76 -6.31 -1.70 -14.56
CA LEU A 76 -6.61 -0.77 -13.46
C LEU A 76 -8.09 -0.39 -13.41
N GLU A 77 -8.83 -0.59 -14.50
CA GLU A 77 -10.25 -0.22 -14.63
C GLU A 77 -11.20 -1.39 -14.36
N ILE A 78 -10.67 -2.58 -14.00
CA ILE A 78 -11.48 -3.76 -13.70
C ILE A 78 -12.47 -3.44 -12.56
N LYS A 79 -13.77 -3.59 -12.84
CA LYS A 79 -14.83 -3.42 -11.84
C LYS A 79 -14.86 -4.64 -10.93
N ASN A 80 -14.27 -4.50 -9.75
CA ASN A 80 -14.25 -5.52 -8.71
C ASN A 80 -14.16 -4.83 -7.33
N PRO A 81 -14.84 -5.33 -6.28
CA PRO A 81 -14.77 -4.74 -4.94
C PRO A 81 -13.35 -4.61 -4.36
N TYR A 82 -12.41 -5.46 -4.79
CA TYR A 82 -11.01 -5.39 -4.36
C TYR A 82 -10.20 -4.32 -5.08
N ASN A 83 -10.70 -3.76 -6.19
CA ASN A 83 -9.90 -2.83 -6.99
C ASN A 83 -9.88 -1.45 -6.32
N THR A 84 -8.77 -1.14 -5.68
CA THR A 84 -8.57 0.13 -4.98
C THR A 84 -8.26 1.32 -5.90
N TYR A 85 -8.24 1.13 -7.22
CA TYR A 85 -8.24 2.24 -8.18
C TYR A 85 -9.64 2.81 -8.42
N VAL A 86 -10.67 1.97 -8.29
CA VAL A 86 -12.06 2.32 -8.62
C VAL A 86 -12.96 2.45 -7.39
N ASN A 87 -12.60 1.80 -6.27
CA ASN A 87 -13.33 1.90 -5.00
C ASN A 87 -12.52 2.65 -3.94
N GLN A 88 -13.18 3.54 -3.21
CA GLN A 88 -12.62 4.22 -2.04
C GLN A 88 -12.52 3.29 -0.84
N GLY A 89 -11.59 3.58 0.06
CA GLY A 89 -11.39 2.83 1.30
C GLY A 89 -10.60 1.53 1.13
N LEU A 90 -10.67 0.67 2.15
CA LEU A 90 -10.07 -0.67 2.12
C LEU A 90 -10.93 -1.62 1.28
N PRO A 91 -10.32 -2.61 0.61
CA PRO A 91 -11.08 -3.68 -0.05
C PRO A 91 -11.83 -4.53 0.99
N PRO A 92 -12.78 -5.41 0.57
CA PRO A 92 -13.60 -6.20 1.49
C PRO A 92 -12.83 -7.10 2.46
N GLY A 93 -11.57 -7.42 2.14
CA GLY A 93 -10.71 -8.19 3.02
C GLY A 93 -9.26 -8.29 2.55
N PRO A 94 -8.45 -9.09 3.24
CA PRO A 94 -7.03 -9.24 2.93
C PRO A 94 -6.79 -9.88 1.57
N ILE A 95 -5.72 -9.47 0.90
CA ILE A 95 -5.27 -10.01 -0.40
C ILE A 95 -4.14 -11.05 -0.27
N GLY A 96 -3.87 -11.50 0.96
CA GLY A 96 -2.81 -12.45 1.29
C GLY A 96 -2.60 -12.57 2.79
N ASN A 97 -1.60 -13.35 3.18
CA ASN A 97 -1.24 -13.59 4.58
C ASN A 97 -0.06 -12.67 4.99
N PRO A 98 -0.30 -11.55 5.68
CA PRO A 98 0.78 -10.63 6.04
C PRO A 98 1.70 -11.21 7.10
N GLY A 99 3.00 -10.95 6.95
CA GLY A 99 3.99 -11.24 7.96
C GLY A 99 3.90 -10.28 9.15
N ARG A 100 4.60 -10.62 10.24
CA ARG A 100 4.61 -9.81 11.47
C ARG A 100 5.05 -8.36 11.23
N LYS A 101 6.04 -8.12 10.36
CA LYS A 101 6.56 -6.77 10.07
C LYS A 101 5.51 -5.90 9.37
N SER A 102 4.71 -6.47 8.47
CA SER A 102 3.64 -5.75 7.78
C SER A 102 2.45 -5.48 8.70
N LEU A 103 2.14 -6.43 9.60
CA LEU A 103 1.15 -6.19 10.66
C LEU A 103 1.60 -5.07 11.61
N GLU A 104 2.85 -5.12 12.10
CA GLU A 104 3.40 -4.10 12.97
C GLU A 104 3.41 -2.72 12.30
N ALA A 105 3.77 -2.65 11.02
CA ALA A 105 3.70 -1.42 10.22
C ALA A 105 2.27 -0.89 10.04
N ALA A 106 1.28 -1.77 9.88
CA ALA A 106 -0.12 -1.36 9.78
C ALA A 106 -0.69 -0.85 11.12
N VAL A 107 -0.22 -1.41 12.25
CA VAL A 107 -0.59 -0.94 13.60
C VAL A 107 0.13 0.36 13.95
N TYR A 108 1.43 0.47 13.63
CA TYR A 108 2.29 1.61 13.90
C TYR A 108 2.85 2.19 12.60
N PRO A 109 2.02 2.87 11.79
CA PRO A 109 2.49 3.54 10.59
C PRO A 109 3.44 4.69 10.96
N ALA A 110 4.37 5.01 10.07
CA ALA A 110 5.19 6.21 10.20
C ALA A 110 4.33 7.45 9.91
N GLU A 111 4.48 8.49 10.72
CA GLU A 111 3.82 9.78 10.49
C GLU A 111 4.64 10.64 9.51
N HIS A 112 3.98 11.08 8.43
CA HIS A 112 4.57 11.94 7.40
C HIS A 112 3.48 12.48 6.46
N ASP A 113 3.85 13.34 5.51
CA ASP A 113 2.93 13.91 4.51
C ASP A 113 3.06 13.29 3.10
N TYR A 114 3.61 12.08 2.97
CA TYR A 114 3.69 11.40 1.68
C TYR A 114 2.34 10.83 1.27
N TYR A 115 1.98 11.02 -0.01
CA TYR A 115 0.79 10.46 -0.64
C TYR A 115 1.13 9.56 -1.81
N PHE A 116 2.38 9.51 -2.24
CA PHE A 116 2.80 8.76 -3.42
C PHE A 116 4.12 8.05 -3.16
N PHE A 117 4.26 6.86 -3.73
CA PHE A 117 5.53 6.15 -3.78
C PHE A 117 5.71 5.45 -5.13
N VAL A 118 6.95 5.25 -5.55
CA VAL A 118 7.31 4.49 -6.75
C VAL A 118 8.63 3.78 -6.53
N THR A 119 8.72 2.52 -6.95
CA THR A 119 9.92 1.69 -6.78
C THR A 119 11.11 2.30 -7.53
N LYS A 120 12.29 2.29 -6.93
CA LYS A 120 13.54 2.69 -7.58
C LYS A 120 13.99 1.58 -8.55
N LYS A 121 14.49 1.97 -9.73
CA LYS A 121 15.09 1.03 -10.70
C LYS A 121 16.62 0.99 -10.58
N ASP A 122 17.09 0.78 -9.36
CA ASP A 122 18.51 0.64 -9.01
C ASP A 122 18.82 -0.73 -8.36
N ASN A 123 17.90 -1.68 -8.49
CA ASN A 123 17.94 -3.02 -7.89
C ASN A 123 17.92 -3.05 -6.35
N SER A 124 17.72 -1.92 -5.67
CA SER A 124 17.60 -1.89 -4.21
C SER A 124 16.27 -2.45 -3.70
N GLY A 125 15.22 -2.41 -4.53
CA GLY A 125 13.84 -2.69 -4.11
C GLY A 125 13.20 -1.59 -3.26
N GLU A 126 13.92 -0.49 -3.02
CA GLU A 126 13.43 0.67 -2.27
C GLU A 126 12.47 1.54 -3.09
N HIS A 127 11.85 2.52 -2.45
CA HIS A 127 10.91 3.45 -3.06
C HIS A 127 11.37 4.91 -2.95
N TYR A 128 11.01 5.70 -3.96
CA TYR A 128 10.93 7.15 -3.79
C TYR A 128 9.56 7.49 -3.20
N PHE A 129 9.54 8.36 -2.19
CA PHE A 129 8.32 8.87 -1.56
C PHE A 129 8.14 10.34 -1.91
N SER A 130 6.90 10.75 -2.15
CA SER A 130 6.56 12.12 -2.58
C SER A 130 5.25 12.59 -1.98
N ARG A 131 5.17 13.90 -1.73
CA ARG A 131 4.00 14.56 -1.17
C ARG A 131 3.05 15.01 -2.28
N THR A 132 3.62 15.51 -3.37
CA THR A 132 2.84 16.05 -4.49
C THR A 132 2.90 15.16 -5.73
N PHE A 133 1.87 15.26 -6.57
CA PHE A 133 1.86 14.58 -7.86
C PHE A 133 3.02 15.04 -8.77
N ALA A 134 3.40 16.31 -8.72
CA ALA A 134 4.52 16.84 -9.50
C ALA A 134 5.87 16.21 -9.11
N GLU A 135 6.10 15.99 -7.80
CA GLU A 135 7.27 15.24 -7.32
C GLU A 135 7.21 13.77 -7.75
N HIS A 136 6.04 13.14 -7.60
CA HIS A 136 5.83 11.76 -8.00
C HIS A 136 6.14 11.55 -9.49
N GLN A 137 5.73 12.48 -10.36
CA GLN A 137 6.03 12.41 -11.79
C GLN A 137 7.53 12.51 -12.09
N LYS A 138 8.29 13.31 -11.32
CA LYS A 138 9.76 13.35 -11.43
C LYS A 138 10.38 12.02 -11.02
N TYR A 139 9.89 11.39 -9.95
CA TYR A 139 10.37 10.06 -9.53
C TYR A 139 9.94 8.94 -10.49
N ASN A 140 8.74 9.02 -11.08
CA ASN A 140 8.28 8.12 -12.14
C ASN A 140 9.20 8.18 -13.36
N ALA A 141 9.63 9.36 -13.77
CA ALA A 141 10.60 9.50 -14.86
C ALA A 141 11.94 8.79 -14.54
N LYS A 142 12.42 8.91 -13.29
CA LYS A 142 13.63 8.19 -12.84
C LYS A 142 13.42 6.67 -12.78
N SER A 143 12.24 6.23 -12.34
CA SER A 143 11.86 4.82 -12.22
C SER A 143 11.52 4.17 -13.57
N ARG A 144 11.29 4.93 -14.64
CA ARG A 144 11.08 4.32 -15.97
C ARG A 144 12.37 3.87 -16.63
N GLY A 145 13.54 4.35 -16.19
CA GLY A 145 14.81 4.13 -16.87
C GLY A 145 14.78 4.70 -18.30
N ASN A 146 15.95 4.92 -18.90
CA ASN A 146 15.99 5.04 -20.36
C ASN A 146 15.77 3.63 -20.92
N TRP A 147 14.70 3.46 -21.69
CA TRP A 147 14.42 2.23 -22.43
C TRP A 147 15.45 2.03 -23.54
#